data_AF-A0A0C3QGP0-F1
#
_entry.id   AF-A0A0C3QGP0-F1
#
_cell.length_a   1.000
_cell.length_b   1.000
_cell.length_c   1.000
_cell.angle_alpha   90.00
_cell.angle_beta   90.00
_cell.angle_gamma   90.00
#
_symmetry.space_group_name_H-M   'P 1'
#
loop_
_entity.id
_entity.type
_entity.pdbx_description
1 polymer ?
#
loop_
_entity_poly.entity_id
_entity_poly.type
_entity_poly.pdbx_seq_one_letter_code
_entity_poly.pdbx_strand_id
1 'polypeptide(L)'
;MVHTSQFMSILFWVGDEANVPDEVNDAATLNESQLKLNHDAWGQPQANFSIVINLSFCGDWAGNVYPSTYLSTCIDHVRNAPAGFKDASWDITSLIILSPTSSEP
;
A
#
# COMPACT_ATOMS: atom_id res chain seq x y z
N MET A 1 1.53 4.15 -5.55
CA MET A 1 2.68 3.38 -6.07
C MET A 1 2.56 3.34 -7.58
N VAL A 2 3.66 3.51 -8.30
CA VAL A 2 3.72 3.46 -9.76
C VAL A 2 4.76 2.40 -10.14
N HIS A 3 4.40 1.53 -11.08
CA HIS A 3 5.27 0.48 -11.59
C HIS A 3 5.32 0.56 -13.11
N THR A 4 6.53 0.57 -13.67
CA THR A 4 6.80 0.53 -15.11
C THR A 4 7.86 -0.54 -15.40
N SER A 5 8.21 -0.76 -16.66
CA SER A 5 9.33 -1.65 -17.03
C SER A 5 10.71 -1.12 -16.64
N GLN A 6 10.83 0.17 -16.32
CA GLN A 6 12.11 0.82 -16.02
C GLN A 6 12.30 1.10 -14.52
N PHE A 7 11.21 1.39 -13.81
CA PHE A 7 11.28 1.78 -12.41
C PHE A 7 10.00 1.46 -11.64
N MET A 8 10.15 1.44 -10.33
CA MET A 8 9.07 1.43 -9.35
C MET A 8 9.22 2.61 -8.40
N SER A 9 8.12 3.28 -8.07
CA SER A 9 8.10 4.42 -7.15
C SER A 9 6.95 4.33 -6.16
N ILE A 10 7.21 4.68 -4.91
CA ILE A 10 6.23 4.76 -3.83
C ILE A 10 6.19 6.20 -3.37
N LEU A 11 4.99 6.77 -3.31
CA LEU A 11 4.73 8.13 -2.87
C LEU A 11 3.86 8.07 -1.61
N PHE A 12 4.09 8.97 -0.69
CA PHE A 12 3.34 9.10 0.55
C PHE A 12 3.03 10.57 0.79
N TRP A 13 1.78 10.83 1.18
CA TRP A 13 1.30 12.15 1.56
C TRP A 13 0.60 12.05 2.91
N VAL A 14 0.70 13.13 3.69
CA VAL A 14 -0.07 13.28 4.94
C VAL A 14 -1.46 13.82 4.56
N GLY A 15 -2.51 13.33 5.22
CA GLY A 15 -3.89 13.77 4.96
C GLY A 15 -4.08 15.27 5.16
N ASP A 16 -4.99 15.86 4.37
CA ASP A 16 -5.39 17.28 4.40
C ASP A 16 -4.31 18.31 4.03
N GLU A 17 -3.19 17.90 3.44
CA GLU A 17 -2.20 18.85 2.93
C GLU A 17 -2.47 19.29 1.49
N ALA A 18 -2.27 20.58 1.22
CA ALA A 18 -2.32 21.18 -0.12
C ALA A 18 -1.32 20.59 -1.13
N ASN A 19 -0.44 19.69 -0.67
CA ASN A 19 0.58 19.02 -1.47
C ASN A 19 0.14 17.66 -2.01
N VAL A 20 -1.06 17.17 -1.64
CA VAL A 20 -1.65 15.99 -2.29
C VAL A 20 -2.12 16.42 -3.68
N PRO A 21 -1.60 15.82 -4.78
CA PRO A 21 -2.06 16.17 -6.11
C PRO A 21 -3.56 15.95 -6.25
N ASP A 22 -4.25 16.85 -6.94
CA ASP A 22 -5.69 16.78 -7.16
C ASP A 22 -6.07 15.44 -7.80
N GLU A 23 -5.23 14.88 -8.68
CA GLU A 23 -5.46 13.57 -9.30
C GLU A 23 -5.48 12.41 -8.29
N VAL A 24 -4.81 12.56 -7.15
CA VAL A 24 -4.82 11.55 -6.08
C VAL A 24 -6.03 11.74 -5.17
N ASN A 25 -6.42 12.99 -4.88
CA ASN A 25 -7.63 13.31 -4.10
C ASN A 25 -8.93 12.96 -4.85
N ASP A 26 -8.95 13.24 -6.15
CA ASP A 26 -10.11 13.09 -7.03
C ASP A 26 -10.07 11.78 -7.82
N ALA A 27 -9.23 10.82 -7.44
CA ALA A 27 -9.02 9.55 -8.16
C ALA A 27 -10.32 8.75 -8.39
N ALA A 28 -11.37 8.96 -7.59
CA ALA A 28 -12.70 8.39 -7.79
C ALA A 28 -13.51 9.03 -8.94
N THR A 29 -13.12 10.23 -9.38
CA THR A 29 -13.74 11.01 -10.46
C THR A 29 -12.91 11.05 -11.74
N LEU A 30 -11.65 10.60 -11.68
CA LEU A 30 -10.80 10.48 -12.86
C LEU A 30 -11.39 9.45 -13.82
N ASN A 31 -11.83 9.91 -14.97
CA ASN A 31 -12.13 9.04 -16.11
C ASN A 31 -10.81 8.62 -16.79
N GLU A 32 -10.77 7.41 -17.33
CA GLU A 32 -9.57 6.85 -17.98
C GLU A 32 -8.98 7.79 -19.07
N SER A 33 -9.81 8.66 -19.67
CA SER A 33 -9.41 9.62 -20.69
C SER A 33 -8.63 10.84 -20.17
N GLN A 34 -8.66 11.12 -18.86
CA GLN A 34 -7.82 12.15 -18.22
C GLN A 34 -6.45 11.61 -17.80
N LEU A 35 -6.32 10.29 -17.64
CA LEU A 35 -5.05 9.61 -17.38
C LEU A 35 -4.35 9.30 -18.71
N LYS A 36 -3.92 10.34 -19.44
CA LYS A 36 -3.11 10.18 -20.66
C LYS A 36 -1.67 9.77 -20.32
N LEU A 37 -1.49 8.56 -19.81
CA LEU A 37 -0.20 7.91 -19.76
C LEU A 37 0.04 7.25 -21.11
N ASN A 38 0.90 7.82 -21.96
CA ASN A 38 1.31 7.21 -23.23
C ASN A 38 2.20 5.97 -22.94
N HIS A 39 1.76 4.79 -23.38
CA HIS A 39 2.29 3.49 -22.96
C HIS A 39 2.67 2.55 -24.11
N ASP A 40 2.68 3.03 -25.35
CA ASP A 40 3.11 2.26 -26.53
C ASP A 40 4.58 1.78 -26.42
N ALA A 41 5.33 2.28 -25.43
CA ALA A 41 6.72 1.95 -25.15
C ALA A 41 6.94 1.04 -23.92
N TRP A 42 5.89 0.57 -23.24
CA TRP A 42 6.07 0.00 -21.88
C TRP A 42 6.39 -1.50 -21.85
N GLY A 43 6.24 -2.22 -22.97
CA GLY A 43 6.65 -3.62 -23.11
C GLY A 43 5.73 -4.66 -22.43
N GLN A 44 6.03 -5.96 -22.59
CA GLN A 44 5.24 -7.03 -21.96
C GLN A 44 5.44 -7.07 -20.43
N PRO A 45 4.37 -7.27 -19.64
CA PRO A 45 4.47 -7.32 -18.18
C PRO A 45 5.32 -8.51 -17.71
N GLN A 46 6.35 -8.20 -16.92
CA GLN A 46 7.38 -9.15 -16.48
C GLN A 46 6.92 -10.12 -15.37
N ALA A 47 5.80 -9.83 -14.69
CA ALA A 47 5.19 -10.67 -13.66
C ALA A 47 3.74 -10.24 -13.39
N ASN A 48 2.92 -11.18 -12.87
CA ASN A 48 1.59 -10.87 -12.34
C ASN A 48 1.67 -10.63 -10.84
N PHE A 49 1.12 -9.52 -10.36
CA PHE A 49 1.18 -9.12 -8.95
C PHE A 49 -0.19 -9.26 -8.28
N SER A 50 -0.19 -9.67 -7.00
CA SER A 50 -1.37 -9.64 -6.14
C SER A 50 -1.16 -8.62 -5.03
N ILE A 51 -2.20 -7.84 -4.71
CA ILE A 51 -2.19 -6.90 -3.60
C ILE A 51 -2.58 -7.66 -2.33
N VAL A 52 -1.71 -7.63 -1.31
CA VAL A 52 -1.95 -8.25 0.01
C VAL A 52 -1.86 -7.17 1.08
N ILE A 53 -2.93 -6.99 1.84
CA ILE A 53 -2.98 -6.12 3.02
C ILE A 53 -3.21 -7.03 4.22
N ASN A 54 -2.27 -7.06 5.16
CA ASN A 54 -2.35 -7.90 6.34
C ASN A 54 -1.97 -7.14 7.62
N LEU A 55 -2.28 -7.76 8.75
CA LEU A 55 -1.78 -7.40 10.07
C LEU A 55 -1.42 -8.71 10.78
N SER A 56 -0.17 -8.85 11.20
CA SER A 56 0.33 -10.03 11.88
C SER A 56 1.14 -9.62 13.10
N PHE A 57 1.17 -10.49 14.11
CA PHE A 57 1.85 -10.24 15.37
C PHE A 57 2.99 -11.23 15.57
N CYS A 58 4.09 -10.72 16.12
CA CYS A 58 5.31 -11.46 16.35
C CYS A 58 5.89 -12.05 15.05
N GLY A 59 5.59 -13.30 14.72
CA GLY A 59 6.14 -13.98 13.55
C GLY A 59 7.68 -13.93 13.48
N ASP A 60 8.20 -14.23 12.29
CA ASP A 60 9.64 -14.37 12.06
C ASP A 60 10.40 -13.05 12.20
N TRP A 61 9.74 -11.90 12.05
CA TRP A 61 10.39 -10.61 12.21
C TRP A 61 10.07 -9.97 13.56
N ALA A 62 8.84 -9.49 13.77
CA ALA A 62 8.49 -8.72 14.96
C ALA A 62 8.71 -9.50 16.27
N GLY A 63 8.58 -10.83 16.25
CA GLY A 63 8.87 -11.69 17.39
C GLY A 63 10.36 -11.78 17.68
N ASN A 64 11.19 -11.84 16.64
CA ASN A 64 12.65 -11.93 16.75
C ASN A 64 13.31 -10.61 17.17
N VAL A 65 12.73 -9.47 16.78
CA VAL A 65 13.23 -8.14 17.20
C VAL A 65 12.50 -7.57 18.42
N TYR A 66 11.61 -8.36 19.05
CA TYR A 66 10.89 -7.92 20.23
C TYR A 66 11.88 -7.60 21.37
N PRO A 67 11.87 -6.39 21.95
CA PRO A 67 12.94 -5.97 22.84
C PRO A 67 13.04 -6.84 24.10
N SER A 68 14.26 -7.30 24.40
CA SER A 68 14.56 -8.09 25.60
C SER A 68 14.42 -7.29 26.90
N THR A 69 14.27 -5.97 26.81
CA THR A 69 13.98 -5.09 27.94
C THR A 69 12.56 -5.24 28.47
N TYR A 70 11.66 -5.84 27.69
CA TYR A 70 10.32 -6.20 28.17
C TYR A 70 10.37 -7.47 29.02
N LEU A 71 9.58 -7.50 30.09
CA LEU A 71 9.52 -8.61 31.05
C LEU A 71 8.77 -9.86 30.51
N SER A 72 8.20 -9.79 29.31
CA SER A 72 7.43 -10.86 28.67
C SER A 72 7.94 -11.18 27.27
N THR A 73 7.62 -12.36 26.74
CA THR A 73 7.83 -12.65 25.31
C THR A 73 6.84 -11.87 24.44
N CYS A 74 7.13 -11.70 23.15
CA CYS A 74 6.19 -11.09 22.20
C CYS A 74 4.82 -11.82 22.21
N ILE A 75 4.85 -13.15 22.19
CA ILE A 75 3.64 -13.98 22.19
C ILE A 75 2.84 -13.79 23.47
N ASP A 76 3.51 -13.75 24.63
CA ASP A 76 2.83 -13.53 25.90
C ASP A 76 2.26 -12.12 26.02
N HIS A 77 2.94 -11.11 25.47
CA HIS A 77 2.45 -9.75 25.43
C HIS A 77 1.16 -9.65 24.61
N VAL A 78 1.18 -10.18 23.37
CA VAL A 78 0.02 -10.15 22.46
C VAL A 78 -1.16 -10.94 23.04
N ARG A 79 -0.89 -12.12 23.62
CA ARG A 79 -1.93 -12.99 24.20
C ARG A 79 -2.61 -12.34 25.41
N ASN A 80 -1.84 -11.70 26.29
CA ASN A 80 -2.34 -11.28 27.61
C ASN A 80 -2.75 -9.81 27.68
N ALA A 81 -2.48 -9.00 26.64
CA ALA A 81 -2.83 -7.58 26.61
C ALA A 81 -3.74 -7.21 25.41
N PRO A 82 -4.88 -7.89 25.17
CA PRO A 82 -5.71 -7.67 23.99
C PRO A 82 -6.21 -6.21 23.87
N ALA A 83 -6.47 -5.55 25.00
CA ALA A 83 -6.89 -4.14 25.02
C ALA A 83 -5.83 -3.18 24.45
N GLY A 84 -4.55 -3.57 24.43
CA GLY A 84 -3.45 -2.78 23.87
C GLY A 84 -3.46 -2.71 22.34
N PHE A 85 -4.26 -3.54 21.67
CA PHE A 85 -4.29 -3.65 20.20
C PHE A 85 -5.56 -3.06 19.59
N LYS A 86 -6.32 -2.26 20.34
CA LYS A 86 -7.57 -1.64 19.87
C LYS A 86 -7.39 -0.78 18.60
N ASP A 87 -6.21 -0.19 18.44
CA ASP A 87 -5.86 0.69 17.31
C ASP A 87 -5.03 -0.06 16.24
N ALA A 88 -4.82 -1.38 16.40
CA ALA A 88 -4.14 -2.21 15.42
C ALA A 88 -5.14 -2.67 14.36
N SER A 89 -5.56 -1.75 13.49
CA SER A 89 -6.48 -2.01 12.39
C SER A 89 -6.13 -1.15 11.17
N TRP A 90 -6.62 -1.57 10.01
CA TRP A 90 -6.60 -0.75 8.80
C TRP A 90 -7.97 -0.10 8.63
N ASP A 91 -8.00 1.23 8.52
CA ASP A 91 -9.14 1.98 8.02
C ASP A 91 -8.80 2.49 6.63
N ILE A 92 -9.45 1.92 5.60
CA ILE A 92 -9.11 2.16 4.20
C ILE A 92 -10.32 2.75 3.49
N THR A 93 -10.22 4.01 3.09
CA THR A 93 -11.27 4.72 2.35
C THR A 93 -11.42 4.19 0.91
N SER A 94 -10.30 3.95 0.22
CA SER A 94 -10.31 3.47 -1.16
C SER A 94 -9.00 2.77 -1.53
N LEU A 95 -9.12 1.74 -2.38
CA LEU A 95 -8.00 1.15 -3.11
C LEU A 95 -8.33 1.21 -4.60
N ILE A 96 -7.56 1.99 -5.35
CA ILE A 96 -7.77 2.21 -6.77
C ILE A 96 -6.57 1.67 -7.54
N ILE A 97 -6.84 0.86 -8.56
CA ILE A 97 -5.83 0.32 -9.47
C ILE A 97 -6.09 0.94 -10.83
N LEU A 98 -5.08 1.65 -11.34
CA LEU A 98 -5.12 2.26 -12.67
C LEU A 98 -4.17 1.48 -13.57
N SER A 99 -4.72 0.98 -14.68
CA SER A 99 -3.96 0.43 -15.78
C SER A 99 -3.98 1.43 -16.93
N PRO A 100 -2.90 1.57 -17.70
CA PRO A 100 -2.96 2.36 -18.93
C PRO A 100 -3.95 1.71 -19.91
N THR A 101 -4.82 2.49 -20.55
CA THR A 101 -5.76 1.99 -21.57
C THR A 101 -5.03 1.72 -22.88
N SER A 102 -4.79 0.46 -23.24
CA SER A 102 -4.23 0.11 -24.54
C SER A 102 -5.03 0.76 -25.68
N SER A 103 -4.45 1.68 -26.43
CA SER A 103 -4.99 2.00 -27.75
C SER A 103 -4.59 0.88 -28.71
N GLU A 104 -5.49 -0.09 -28.91
CA GLU A 104 -5.40 -1.02 -30.04
C GLU A 104 -5.53 -0.27 -31.37
N PRO A 105 -4.97 -0.87 -32.43
CA PRO A 105 -5.81 -1.40 -33.49
C PRO A 105 -5.82 -2.93 -33.54
#